data_AF-A0AAD5W4V9-F1
#
_entry.id   AF-A0AAD5W4V9-F1
#
_cell.length_a   1.000
_cell.length_b   1.000
_cell.length_c   1.000
_cell.angle_alpha   90.00
_cell.angle_beta   90.00
_cell.angle_gamma   90.00
#
_symmetry.space_group_name_H-M   'P 1'
#
loop_
_entity.id
_entity.type
_entity.pdbx_description
1 polymer ?
#
loop_
_entity_poly.entity_id
_entity_poly.type
_entity_poly.pdbx_seq_one_letter_code
_entity_poly.pdbx_strand_id
1 'polypeptide(L)'
;MLSSIRKAYLNIDTRAPLSRQGSRKIDFTSENGEVAWNSLRYLTNEERDQIDLQARVILSKCAERVKEMEILEKKRSDLVASRTNPLARLIPARLRPEDDSAIASEFIAAHHASVTWYLSRRLAELSQIQKELQEERVKRQLERTRTLGSNATREAQYLGTGLSISGSVASPSSHHEITNSSRSRSESSSDGSGGWVGVAASNLLAATIGVTVASSETPLSQKASLPSYESSVVSDDDDDIELTQSQILQFENENANMLREVQDNLESVQQAEARLMDISALQMELVSHLTRQTELTEKLYDDAIATTTMVEKGNREIKEAKRRAKDSRLFLLVFLLGASFSLLFLHYY
;
A
#
# COMPACT_ATOMS: atom_id res chain seq x y z
N MET A 1 -4.18 -12.97 -4.80
CA MET A 1 -3.76 -12.27 -6.04
C MET A 1 -2.54 -11.34 -5.84
N LEU A 2 -2.62 -10.23 -5.09
CA LEU A 2 -1.44 -9.34 -4.91
C LEU A 2 -0.26 -10.03 -4.19
N SER A 3 -0.56 -10.86 -3.18
CA SER A 3 0.45 -11.64 -2.45
C SER A 3 1.18 -12.68 -3.32
N SER A 4 0.45 -13.33 -4.24
CA SER A 4 1.02 -14.32 -5.18
C SER A 4 1.90 -13.67 -6.24
N ILE A 5 1.53 -12.48 -6.71
CA ILE A 5 2.23 -11.78 -7.81
C ILE A 5 3.42 -10.98 -7.28
N ARG A 6 3.51 -10.71 -5.96
CA ARG A 6 4.60 -9.94 -5.32
C ARG A 6 5.98 -10.30 -5.87
N LYS A 7 6.35 -11.58 -5.93
CA LYS A 7 7.68 -11.99 -6.43
C LYS A 7 7.90 -11.60 -7.89
N ALA A 8 6.91 -11.85 -8.75
CA ALA A 8 6.98 -11.53 -10.19
C ALA A 8 6.94 -10.01 -10.45
N TYR A 9 6.16 -9.29 -9.64
CA TYR A 9 6.01 -7.84 -9.69
C TYR A 9 7.30 -7.12 -9.33
N LEU A 10 7.99 -7.59 -8.28
CA LEU A 10 9.21 -6.97 -7.77
C LEU A 10 10.47 -7.31 -8.59
N ASN A 11 10.45 -8.38 -9.38
CA ASN A 11 11.55 -8.76 -10.26
C ASN A 11 11.63 -7.83 -11.48
N ILE A 12 12.46 -6.77 -11.42
CA ILE A 12 12.67 -5.77 -12.50
C ILE A 12 13.73 -6.23 -13.55
N ASP A 13 14.10 -7.51 -13.57
CA ASP A 13 15.16 -7.99 -14.46
C ASP A 13 14.84 -7.74 -15.94
N THR A 14 15.78 -7.06 -16.63
CA THR A 14 15.68 -6.61 -18.03
C THR A 14 15.88 -7.73 -19.05
N ARG A 15 16.34 -8.91 -18.64
CA ARG A 15 16.54 -10.06 -19.54
C ARG A 15 15.29 -10.92 -19.60
N ALA A 16 14.21 -10.36 -20.16
CA ALA A 16 13.13 -11.19 -20.66
C ALA A 16 13.65 -12.00 -21.86
N PRO A 17 13.43 -13.33 -21.92
CA PRO A 17 13.78 -14.09 -23.10
C PRO A 17 12.97 -13.57 -24.29
N LEU A 18 13.66 -13.19 -25.37
CA LEU A 18 13.12 -12.65 -26.64
C LEU A 18 11.97 -13.47 -27.23
N SER A 19 11.82 -14.74 -26.83
CA SER A 19 10.73 -15.63 -27.24
C SER A 19 9.33 -15.27 -26.66
N ARG A 20 9.22 -14.31 -25.73
CA ARG A 20 7.98 -14.11 -24.93
C ARG A 20 7.33 -12.74 -25.12
N GLN A 21 7.46 -12.15 -26.31
CA GLN A 21 7.01 -10.78 -26.66
C GLN A 21 5.52 -10.68 -27.07
N GLY A 22 4.69 -11.66 -26.71
CA GLY A 22 3.24 -11.56 -26.90
C GLY A 22 2.60 -10.86 -25.71
N SER A 23 1.97 -9.70 -25.92
CA SER A 23 1.11 -9.04 -24.93
C SER A 23 0.05 -10.04 -24.47
N ARG A 24 0.20 -10.59 -23.26
CA ARG A 24 -0.87 -11.38 -22.66
C ARG A 24 -1.90 -10.38 -22.19
N LYS A 25 -3.11 -10.44 -22.74
CA LYS A 25 -4.26 -9.83 -22.07
C LYS A 25 -4.45 -10.60 -20.78
N ILE A 26 -3.96 -10.02 -19.70
CA ILE A 26 -4.22 -10.50 -18.38
C ILE A 26 -5.73 -10.34 -18.17
N ASP A 27 -6.44 -11.47 -18.05
CA ASP A 27 -7.85 -11.49 -17.71
C ASP A 27 -7.97 -11.55 -16.18
N PHE A 28 -8.54 -10.49 -15.61
CA PHE A 28 -8.73 -10.31 -14.17
C PHE A 28 -10.12 -10.78 -13.72
N THR A 29 -10.99 -11.17 -14.65
CA THR A 29 -12.37 -11.57 -14.40
C THR A 29 -12.59 -13.09 -14.40
N SER A 30 -11.62 -13.86 -14.91
CA SER A 30 -11.71 -15.31 -14.95
C SER A 30 -11.50 -15.94 -13.56
N GLU A 31 -12.45 -16.77 -13.15
CA GLU A 31 -12.47 -17.56 -11.91
C GLU A 31 -11.23 -18.50 -11.78
N ASN A 32 -10.56 -18.80 -12.91
CA ASN A 32 -9.31 -19.58 -12.97
C ASN A 32 -8.03 -18.72 -12.91
N GLY A 33 -8.14 -17.41 -12.69
CA GLY A 33 -7.02 -16.47 -12.75
C GLY A 33 -5.90 -16.75 -11.75
N GLU A 34 -6.21 -17.28 -10.56
CA GLU A 34 -5.21 -17.49 -9.50
C GLU A 34 -4.06 -18.43 -9.89
N VAL A 35 -4.32 -19.41 -10.77
CA VAL A 35 -3.30 -20.34 -11.28
C VAL A 35 -2.38 -19.65 -12.29
N ALA A 36 -2.93 -18.78 -13.15
CA ALA A 36 -2.15 -18.01 -14.12
C ALA A 36 -1.15 -17.09 -13.41
N TRP A 37 -1.57 -16.46 -12.32
CA TRP A 37 -0.77 -15.54 -11.52
C TRP A 37 0.37 -16.20 -10.75
N ASN A 38 0.18 -17.42 -10.23
CA ASN A 38 1.23 -18.17 -9.54
C ASN A 38 2.34 -18.67 -10.47
N SER A 39 2.05 -18.87 -11.75
CA SER A 39 3.01 -19.36 -12.75
C SER A 39 3.88 -18.27 -13.38
N LEU A 40 3.53 -16.99 -13.17
CA LEU A 40 4.24 -15.85 -13.73
C LEU A 40 5.47 -15.54 -12.88
N ARG A 41 6.67 -15.67 -13.48
CA ARG A 41 7.96 -15.37 -12.83
C ARG A 41 8.50 -13.97 -13.14
N TYR A 42 8.05 -13.39 -14.27
CA TYR A 42 8.47 -12.10 -14.80
C TYR A 42 7.26 -11.37 -15.37
N LEU A 43 7.24 -10.05 -15.18
CA LEU A 43 6.22 -9.13 -15.67
C LEU A 43 6.92 -7.97 -16.39
N THR A 44 6.34 -7.47 -17.47
CA THR A 44 6.84 -6.26 -18.15
C THR A 44 6.46 -5.00 -17.37
N ASN A 45 7.10 -3.86 -17.65
CA ASN A 45 6.75 -2.59 -16.99
C ASN A 45 5.29 -2.21 -17.29
N GLU A 46 4.88 -2.37 -18.55
CA GLU A 46 3.50 -2.12 -19.00
C GLU A 46 2.48 -3.02 -18.29
N GLU A 47 2.76 -4.32 -18.16
CA GLU A 47 1.88 -5.25 -17.44
C GLU A 47 1.79 -4.90 -15.94
N ARG A 48 2.87 -4.42 -15.31
CA ARG A 48 2.82 -3.90 -13.92
C ARG A 48 1.92 -2.68 -13.82
N ASP A 49 2.05 -1.74 -14.77
CA ASP A 49 1.22 -0.54 -14.82
C ASP A 49 -0.26 -0.86 -15.01
N GLN A 50 -0.57 -1.85 -15.84
CA GLN A 50 -1.94 -2.36 -15.99
C GLN A 50 -2.46 -2.97 -14.68
N ILE A 51 -1.65 -3.76 -13.97
CA ILE A 51 -2.03 -4.34 -12.67
C ILE A 51 -2.30 -3.22 -11.65
N ASP A 52 -1.44 -2.21 -11.59
CA ASP A 52 -1.59 -1.08 -10.65
C ASP A 52 -2.87 -0.30 -10.92
N LEU A 53 -3.13 0.03 -12.20
CA LEU A 53 -4.33 0.73 -12.62
C LEU A 53 -5.59 -0.05 -12.22
N GLN A 54 -5.60 -1.36 -12.50
CA GLN A 54 -6.76 -2.19 -12.23
C GLN A 54 -6.97 -2.45 -10.74
N ALA A 55 -5.91 -2.72 -9.99
CA ALA A 55 -5.98 -2.86 -8.53
C ALA A 55 -6.59 -1.59 -7.91
N ARG A 56 -6.19 -0.41 -8.37
CA ARG A 56 -6.77 0.87 -7.94
C ARG A 56 -8.26 0.98 -8.28
N VAL A 57 -8.66 0.66 -9.52
CA VAL A 57 -10.07 0.70 -9.94
C VAL A 57 -10.92 -0.27 -9.13
N ILE A 58 -10.41 -1.46 -8.85
CA ILE A 58 -11.12 -2.46 -8.04
C ILE A 58 -11.23 -2.00 -6.59
N LEU A 59 -10.13 -1.53 -5.97
CA LEU A 59 -10.14 -1.03 -4.60
C LEU A 59 -11.09 0.16 -4.42
N SER A 60 -11.05 1.13 -5.33
CA SER A 60 -11.95 2.30 -5.29
C SER A 60 -13.42 1.88 -5.44
N LYS A 61 -13.74 1.01 -6.42
CA LYS A 61 -15.09 0.49 -6.60
C LYS A 61 -15.59 -0.29 -5.38
N CYS A 62 -14.72 -1.10 -4.76
CA CYS A 62 -15.06 -1.81 -3.53
C CYS A 62 -15.28 -0.83 -2.36
N ALA A 63 -14.43 0.19 -2.22
CA ALA A 63 -14.58 1.22 -1.19
C ALA A 63 -15.89 2.01 -1.35
N GLU A 64 -16.23 2.42 -2.58
CA GLU A 64 -17.51 3.06 -2.91
C GLU A 64 -18.70 2.16 -2.56
N ARG A 65 -18.63 0.87 -2.89
CA ARG A 65 -19.70 -0.08 -2.58
C ARG A 65 -19.86 -0.29 -1.07
N VAL A 66 -18.77 -0.36 -0.32
CA VAL A 66 -18.81 -0.43 1.15
C VAL A 66 -19.44 0.83 1.74
N LYS A 67 -19.07 2.02 1.24
CA LYS A 67 -19.67 3.29 1.64
C LYS A 67 -21.16 3.36 1.32
N GLU A 68 -21.57 2.86 0.15
CA GLU A 68 -22.99 2.78 -0.22
C GLU A 68 -23.77 1.87 0.74
N MET A 69 -23.23 0.69 1.07
CA MET A 69 -23.84 -0.22 2.04
C MET A 69 -24.00 0.43 3.43
N GLU A 70 -23.00 1.18 3.88
CA GLU A 70 -23.07 1.90 5.15
C GLU A 70 -24.13 3.02 5.12
N ILE A 71 -24.22 3.77 4.03
CA ILE A 71 -25.26 4.80 3.85
C ILE A 71 -26.65 4.16 3.88
N LEU A 72 -26.83 2.98 3.27
CA LEU A 72 -28.10 2.25 3.30
C LEU A 72 -28.44 1.79 4.72
N GLU A 73 -27.47 1.29 5.48
CA GLU A 73 -27.69 0.90 6.88
C GLU A 73 -28.01 2.11 7.77
N LYS A 74 -27.34 3.24 7.55
CA LYS A 74 -27.66 4.49 8.25
C LYS A 74 -29.06 4.99 7.93
N LYS A 75 -29.48 4.92 6.67
CA LYS A 75 -30.87 5.25 6.29
C LYS A 75 -31.88 4.32 6.97
N ARG A 76 -31.56 3.02 7.09
CA ARG A 76 -32.41 2.05 7.80
C ARG A 76 -32.52 2.41 9.27
N SER A 77 -31.40 2.70 9.95
CA SER A 77 -31.40 3.07 11.36
C SER A 77 -32.15 4.38 11.61
N ASP A 78 -31.99 5.38 10.73
CA ASP A 78 -32.73 6.65 10.79
C ASP A 78 -34.24 6.44 10.61
N LEU A 79 -34.66 5.57 9.68
CA LEU A 79 -36.07 5.22 9.50
C LEU A 79 -36.64 4.49 10.73
N VAL A 80 -35.90 3.55 11.31
CA VAL A 80 -36.29 2.87 12.55
C VAL A 80 -36.40 3.88 13.70
N ALA A 81 -35.45 4.81 13.82
CA ALA A 81 -35.49 5.87 14.82
C ALA A 81 -36.70 6.80 14.63
N SER A 82 -36.99 7.20 13.39
CA SER A 82 -38.14 8.06 13.05
C SER A 82 -39.48 7.38 13.31
N ARG A 83 -39.54 6.04 13.23
CA ARG A 83 -40.73 5.26 13.53
C ARG A 83 -41.02 5.17 15.03
N THR A 84 -40.00 5.34 15.88
CA THR A 84 -40.21 5.34 17.34
C THR A 84 -40.78 6.68 17.78
N ASN A 85 -41.96 6.67 18.41
CA ASN A 85 -42.58 7.88 18.93
C ASN A 85 -41.63 8.60 19.91
N PRO A 86 -41.45 9.94 19.82
CA PRO A 86 -40.53 10.67 20.71
C PRO A 86 -40.91 10.54 22.19
N LEU A 87 -42.21 10.36 22.48
CA LEU A 87 -42.73 10.12 23.83
C LEU A 87 -42.44 8.71 24.35
N ALA A 88 -42.20 7.72 23.48
CA ALA A 88 -41.82 6.37 23.89
C ALA A 88 -40.38 6.32 24.44
N ARG A 89 -39.58 7.39 24.24
CA ARG A 89 -38.23 7.55 24.81
C ARG A 89 -38.26 7.96 26.29
N LEU A 90 -39.40 8.48 26.77
CA LEU A 90 -39.62 8.85 28.18
C LEU A 90 -40.23 7.70 29.01
N ILE A 91 -40.68 6.63 28.35
CA ILE A 91 -41.26 5.48 29.03
C ILE A 91 -40.10 4.58 29.51
N PRO A 92 -40.04 4.23 30.81
CA PRO A 92 -39.03 3.31 31.34
C PRO A 92 -38.99 2.03 30.51
N ALA A 93 -37.80 1.50 30.23
CA ALA A 93 -37.60 0.30 29.40
C ALA A 93 -38.48 -0.90 29.81
N ARG A 94 -38.93 -0.96 31.07
CA ARG A 94 -39.84 -1.99 31.61
C ARG A 94 -41.29 -1.90 31.15
N LEU A 95 -41.74 -0.75 30.61
CA LEU A 95 -43.12 -0.49 30.20
C LEU A 95 -43.26 -0.24 28.70
N ARG A 96 -42.15 -0.31 27.96
CA ARG A 96 -42.15 -0.17 26.52
C ARG A 96 -42.77 -1.43 25.91
N PRO A 97 -43.75 -1.33 24.99
CA PRO A 97 -44.24 -2.48 24.26
C PRO A 97 -43.07 -3.19 23.60
N GLU A 98 -42.95 -4.48 23.91
CA GLU A 98 -41.90 -5.38 23.47
C GLU A 98 -42.08 -5.66 21.97
N ASP A 99 -41.59 -4.76 21.12
CA ASP A 99 -41.56 -5.00 19.69
C ASP A 99 -40.35 -5.88 19.40
N ASP A 100 -40.54 -7.21 19.37
CA ASP A 100 -39.53 -8.20 18.91
C ASP A 100 -38.86 -7.75 17.59
N SER A 101 -39.60 -7.01 16.76
CA SER A 101 -39.11 -6.41 15.52
C SER A 101 -38.02 -5.34 15.70
N ALA A 102 -38.06 -4.55 16.79
CA ALA A 102 -37.06 -3.54 17.10
C ALA A 102 -35.74 -4.21 17.54
N ILE A 103 -35.83 -5.26 18.35
CA ILE A 103 -34.68 -6.03 18.83
C ILE A 103 -34.03 -6.77 17.65
N ALA A 104 -34.83 -7.42 16.80
CA ALA A 104 -34.33 -8.04 15.57
C ALA A 104 -33.68 -6.99 14.65
N SER A 105 -34.22 -5.76 14.58
CA SER A 105 -33.62 -4.69 13.78
C SER A 105 -32.27 -4.21 14.33
N GLU A 106 -32.11 -4.15 15.65
CA GLU A 106 -30.86 -3.77 16.32
C GLU A 106 -29.78 -4.84 16.13
N PHE A 107 -30.14 -6.13 16.23
CA PHE A 107 -29.22 -7.23 15.92
C PHE A 107 -28.78 -7.23 14.44
N ILE A 108 -29.72 -7.01 13.52
CA ILE A 108 -29.40 -6.90 12.09
C ILE A 108 -28.46 -5.71 11.84
N ALA A 109 -28.69 -4.57 12.50
CA ALA A 109 -27.81 -3.41 12.40
C ALA A 109 -26.41 -3.70 12.93
N ALA A 110 -26.28 -4.36 14.08
CA ALA A 110 -24.99 -4.81 14.63
C ALA A 110 -24.28 -5.79 13.67
N HIS A 111 -25.01 -6.74 13.09
CA HIS A 111 -24.46 -7.68 12.11
C HIS A 111 -23.98 -6.95 10.84
N HIS A 112 -24.78 -6.05 10.26
CA HIS A 112 -24.38 -5.27 9.09
C HIS A 112 -23.20 -4.34 9.37
N ALA A 113 -23.15 -3.72 10.56
CA ALA A 113 -22.00 -2.94 11.02
C ALA A 113 -20.73 -3.81 11.11
N SER A 114 -20.84 -5.03 11.63
CA SER A 114 -19.72 -5.96 11.72
C SER A 114 -19.21 -6.41 10.33
N VAL A 115 -20.12 -6.63 9.37
CA VAL A 115 -19.77 -7.01 7.99
C VAL A 115 -19.09 -5.85 7.27
N THR A 116 -19.65 -4.65 7.36
CA THR A 116 -19.05 -3.45 6.74
C THR A 116 -17.69 -3.14 7.35
N TRP A 117 -17.55 -3.26 8.67
CA TRP A 117 -16.25 -3.13 9.35
C TRP A 117 -15.23 -4.17 8.87
N TYR A 118 -15.63 -5.44 8.75
CA TYR A 118 -14.75 -6.50 8.24
C TYR A 118 -14.27 -6.21 6.82
N LEU A 119 -15.17 -5.78 5.94
CA LEU A 119 -14.83 -5.42 4.56
C LEU A 119 -13.92 -4.18 4.49
N SER A 120 -14.23 -3.12 5.25
CA SER A 120 -13.39 -1.93 5.37
C SER A 120 -11.98 -2.29 5.84
N ARG A 121 -11.86 -3.16 6.86
CA ARG A 121 -10.58 -3.65 7.37
C ARG A 121 -9.80 -4.43 6.31
N ARG A 122 -10.47 -5.33 5.59
CA ARG A 122 -9.84 -6.09 4.49
C ARG A 122 -9.37 -5.17 3.35
N LEU A 123 -10.15 -4.15 3.01
CA LEU A 123 -9.75 -3.16 2.00
C LEU A 123 -8.55 -2.33 2.47
N ALA A 124 -8.52 -1.93 3.75
CA ALA A 124 -7.38 -1.24 4.33
C ALA A 124 -6.11 -2.11 4.27
N GLU A 125 -6.20 -3.39 4.67
CA GLU A 125 -5.08 -4.36 4.57
C GLU A 125 -4.58 -4.52 3.12
N LEU A 126 -5.49 -4.64 2.14
CA LEU A 126 -5.12 -4.77 0.72
C LEU A 126 -4.49 -3.48 0.17
N SER A 127 -5.01 -2.31 0.55
CA SER A 127 -4.46 -1.01 0.16
C SER A 127 -3.04 -0.80 0.70
N GLN A 128 -2.78 -1.27 1.92
CA GLN A 128 -1.45 -1.25 2.53
C GLN A 128 -0.47 -2.14 1.74
N ILE A 129 -0.87 -3.36 1.38
CA ILE A 129 -0.03 -4.26 0.56
C ILE A 129 0.26 -3.64 -0.80
N GLN A 130 -0.74 -3.02 -1.45
CA GLN A 130 -0.54 -2.35 -2.74
C GLN A 130 0.45 -1.18 -2.62
N LYS A 131 0.32 -0.36 -1.57
CA LYS A 131 1.25 0.73 -1.32
C LYS A 131 2.67 0.23 -1.12
N GLU A 132 2.89 -0.79 -0.30
CA GLU A 132 4.22 -1.37 -0.07
C GLU A 132 4.86 -1.85 -1.39
N LEU A 133 4.08 -2.49 -2.27
CA LEU A 133 4.55 -2.90 -3.60
C LEU A 133 4.93 -1.71 -4.48
N GLN A 134 4.14 -0.63 -4.45
CA GLN A 134 4.40 0.57 -5.24
C GLN A 134 5.62 1.35 -4.71
N GLU A 135 5.77 1.48 -3.39
CA GLU A 135 6.96 2.07 -2.76
C GLU A 135 8.22 1.31 -3.17
N GLU A 136 8.17 -0.02 -3.12
CA GLU A 136 9.30 -0.86 -3.50
C GLU A 136 9.64 -0.73 -4.99
N ARG A 137 8.63 -0.54 -5.86
CA ARG A 137 8.83 -0.28 -7.30
C ARG A 137 9.47 1.08 -7.55
N VAL A 138 8.91 2.16 -6.98
CA VAL A 138 9.44 3.53 -7.09
C VAL A 138 10.88 3.56 -6.59
N LYS A 139 11.14 2.93 -5.44
CA LYS A 139 12.49 2.84 -4.86
C LYS A 139 13.48 2.19 -5.82
N ARG A 140 13.13 1.05 -6.43
CA ARG A 140 14.02 0.38 -7.40
C ARG A 140 14.22 1.19 -8.68
N GLN A 141 13.20 1.89 -9.15
CA GLN A 141 13.33 2.79 -10.32
C GLN A 141 14.25 3.98 -9.99
N LEU A 142 14.12 4.56 -8.80
CA LEU A 142 14.98 5.64 -8.33
C LEU A 142 16.44 5.18 -8.13
N GLU A 143 16.66 3.96 -7.62
CA GLU A 143 18.00 3.37 -7.52
C GLU A 143 18.60 3.14 -8.92
N ARG A 144 17.79 2.79 -9.92
CA ARG A 144 18.24 2.64 -11.31
C ARG A 144 18.63 3.98 -11.94
N THR A 145 17.81 5.02 -11.80
CA THR A 145 18.18 6.36 -12.32
C THR A 145 19.42 6.91 -11.62
N ARG A 146 19.53 6.68 -10.31
CA ARG A 146 20.71 7.04 -9.52
C ARG A 146 21.96 6.28 -9.98
N THR A 147 21.85 4.99 -10.28
CA THR A 147 23.00 4.18 -10.72
C THR A 147 23.42 4.51 -12.15
N LEU A 148 22.50 4.80 -13.06
CA LEU A 148 22.80 5.28 -14.42
C LEU A 148 23.59 6.60 -14.39
N GLY A 149 23.16 7.56 -13.56
CA GLY A 149 23.92 8.81 -13.35
C GLY A 149 25.31 8.57 -12.74
N SER A 150 25.43 7.63 -11.80
CA SER A 150 26.72 7.27 -11.22
C SER A 150 27.66 6.55 -12.19
N ASN A 151 27.13 5.71 -13.09
CA ASN A 151 27.91 5.03 -14.12
C ASN A 151 28.40 6.04 -15.16
N ALA A 152 27.55 6.94 -15.65
CA ALA A 152 27.96 8.01 -16.57
C ALA A 152 29.05 8.91 -15.95
N THR A 153 28.91 9.26 -14.68
CA THR A 153 29.94 10.03 -13.95
C THR A 153 31.25 9.24 -13.80
N ARG A 154 31.17 7.94 -13.50
CA ARG A 154 32.34 7.06 -13.35
C ARG A 154 33.05 6.86 -14.69
N GLU A 155 32.31 6.67 -15.77
CA GLU A 155 32.83 6.52 -17.13
C GLU A 155 33.51 7.82 -17.62
N ALA A 156 32.92 8.98 -17.33
CA ALA A 156 33.55 10.27 -17.56
C ALA A 156 34.85 10.45 -16.76
N GLN A 157 34.93 9.96 -15.52
CA GLN A 157 36.17 9.95 -14.74
C GLN A 157 37.22 9.01 -15.33
N TYR A 158 36.84 7.85 -15.86
CA TYR A 158 37.76 6.94 -16.56
C TYR A 158 38.30 7.55 -17.86
N LEU A 159 37.47 8.27 -18.62
CA LEU A 159 37.92 9.01 -19.81
C LEU A 159 38.81 10.21 -19.45
N GLY A 160 38.51 10.92 -18.36
CA GLY A 160 39.31 12.04 -17.87
C GLY A 160 40.66 11.64 -17.22
N THR A 161 40.78 10.41 -16.74
CA THR A 161 42.02 9.85 -16.15
C THR A 161 42.81 8.95 -17.11
N GLY A 162 42.27 8.67 -18.29
CA GLY A 162 42.87 7.83 -19.33
C GLY A 162 44.03 8.48 -20.10
N LEU A 163 44.32 9.77 -19.91
CA LEU A 163 45.43 10.48 -20.57
C LEU A 163 46.80 10.27 -19.89
N SER A 164 46.98 9.16 -19.16
CA SER A 164 48.27 8.74 -18.64
C SER A 164 48.28 7.23 -18.30
N ILE A 165 48.06 6.35 -19.28
CA ILE A 165 48.60 4.98 -19.31
C ILE A 165 48.64 4.57 -20.78
N SER A 166 49.82 4.71 -21.38
CA SER A 166 50.18 4.01 -22.61
C SER A 166 51.06 2.82 -22.22
N GLY A 167 50.76 1.65 -22.78
CA GLY A 167 51.71 0.54 -22.87
C GLY A 167 51.36 -0.73 -22.09
N SER A 168 50.41 -1.53 -22.60
CA SER A 168 50.71 -2.90 -23.04
C SER A 168 49.44 -3.61 -23.52
N VAL A 169 49.41 -3.83 -24.83
CA VAL A 169 48.49 -4.74 -25.50
C VAL A 169 48.80 -6.18 -25.05
N ALA A 170 47.79 -6.89 -24.54
CA ALA A 170 47.82 -8.34 -24.44
C ALA A 170 46.43 -8.91 -24.80
N SER A 171 46.38 -9.59 -25.95
CA SER A 171 45.22 -10.27 -26.51
C SER A 171 44.63 -11.36 -25.59
N PRO A 172 43.33 -11.68 -25.69
CA PRO A 172 42.72 -12.74 -24.89
C PRO A 172 42.88 -14.10 -25.59
N SER A 173 43.65 -15.01 -25.00
CA SER A 173 43.67 -16.43 -25.39
C SER A 173 43.04 -17.29 -24.29
N SER A 174 41.96 -17.97 -24.65
CA SER A 174 41.32 -19.04 -23.92
C SER A 174 42.27 -20.22 -23.69
N HIS A 175 42.40 -20.71 -22.46
CA HIS A 175 42.62 -22.13 -22.19
C HIS A 175 42.14 -22.53 -20.79
N HIS A 176 41.42 -23.65 -20.79
CA HIS A 176 40.91 -24.43 -19.68
C HIS A 176 42.07 -25.11 -18.94
N GLU A 177 42.16 -25.02 -17.61
CA GLU A 177 42.69 -26.14 -16.82
C GLU A 177 42.26 -26.11 -15.34
N ILE A 178 41.92 -27.30 -14.88
CA ILE A 178 41.40 -27.66 -13.56
C ILE A 178 42.59 -28.03 -12.67
N THR A 179 42.72 -27.48 -11.46
CA THR A 179 43.25 -28.23 -10.30
C THR A 179 42.75 -27.68 -8.96
N ASN A 180 42.42 -28.62 -8.07
CA ASN A 180 42.05 -28.46 -6.67
C ASN A 180 43.23 -27.96 -5.81
N SER A 181 42.95 -27.20 -4.75
CA SER A 181 42.96 -27.69 -3.35
C SER A 181 43.20 -26.61 -2.28
N SER A 182 42.58 -26.86 -1.13
CA SER A 182 42.94 -26.44 0.24
C SER A 182 42.66 -25.00 0.72
N ARG A 183 41.53 -24.91 1.44
CA ARG A 183 41.38 -24.30 2.77
C ARG A 183 42.66 -23.72 3.41
N SER A 184 42.58 -22.46 3.81
CA SER A 184 43.00 -22.05 5.15
C SER A 184 42.09 -20.93 5.66
N ARG A 185 41.71 -21.12 6.92
CA ARG A 185 40.78 -20.36 7.73
C ARG A 185 41.64 -19.48 8.63
N SER A 186 41.42 -18.17 8.63
CA SER A 186 41.94 -17.29 9.68
C SER A 186 40.83 -16.33 10.10
N GLU A 187 40.30 -16.62 11.28
CA GLU A 187 39.49 -15.72 12.09
C GLU A 187 40.37 -14.57 12.60
N SER A 188 39.88 -13.34 12.54
CA SER A 188 40.31 -12.30 13.48
C SER A 188 39.14 -11.37 13.76
N SER A 189 38.78 -11.31 15.03
CA SER A 189 37.77 -10.46 15.65
C SER A 189 38.45 -9.36 16.45
N SER A 190 37.99 -8.12 16.30
CA SER A 190 37.88 -7.07 17.34
C SER A 190 37.38 -5.81 16.62
N ASP A 191 36.14 -5.41 16.79
CA ASP A 191 35.53 -4.66 17.90
C ASP A 191 35.74 -3.14 17.78
N GLY A 192 34.65 -2.39 17.99
CA GLY A 192 34.72 -0.98 18.38
C GLY A 192 34.26 0.09 17.39
N SER A 193 32.97 0.44 17.50
CA SER A 193 32.43 1.82 17.49
C SER A 193 32.14 2.53 16.16
N GLY A 194 30.94 3.13 16.09
CA GLY A 194 30.63 4.20 15.14
C GLY A 194 29.20 4.20 14.61
N GLY A 195 28.23 4.51 15.47
CA GLY A 195 26.83 4.70 15.06
C GLY A 195 26.65 5.92 14.15
N TRP A 196 25.83 5.75 13.11
CA TRP A 196 25.34 6.83 12.26
C TRP A 196 23.82 6.95 12.43
N VAL A 197 23.43 7.83 13.36
CA VAL A 197 22.10 8.44 13.39
C VAL A 197 22.31 9.93 13.46
N GLY A 198 21.72 10.66 12.51
CA GLY A 198 21.22 12.00 12.77
C GLY A 198 21.93 13.15 12.06
N VAL A 199 21.10 13.85 11.27
CA VAL A 199 21.17 15.29 10.93
C VAL A 199 22.21 15.60 9.83
N ALA A 200 21.88 16.21 8.69
CA ALA A 200 21.00 17.36 8.51
C ALA A 200 20.30 17.35 7.15
N ALA A 201 19.03 17.76 7.18
CA ALA A 201 18.38 18.41 6.06
C ALA A 201 19.16 19.67 5.65
N SER A 202 19.20 19.92 4.34
CA SER A 202 19.55 21.15 3.61
C SER A 202 20.59 20.81 2.55
N ASN A 203 20.09 20.37 1.40
CA ASN A 203 20.64 20.58 0.04
C ASN A 203 19.66 19.91 -0.94
N LEU A 204 18.42 20.36 -0.89
CA LEU A 204 17.47 20.26 -1.99
C LEU A 204 17.32 21.69 -2.50
N LEU A 205 17.25 21.86 -3.83
CA LEU A 205 17.44 23.10 -4.61
C LEU A 205 18.94 23.36 -4.90
N ALA A 206 19.44 23.49 -6.12
CA ALA A 206 18.84 23.56 -7.45
C ALA A 206 19.97 23.29 -8.47
N ALA A 207 19.76 22.39 -9.41
CA ALA A 207 20.54 22.33 -10.65
C ALA A 207 19.60 22.64 -11.81
N THR A 208 19.10 23.87 -11.84
CA THR A 208 18.43 24.45 -12.99
C THR A 208 19.50 25.02 -13.92
N ILE A 209 19.82 24.27 -14.96
CA ILE A 209 20.64 24.73 -16.07
C ILE A 209 19.83 25.79 -16.83
N GLY A 210 20.29 27.03 -16.79
CA GLY A 210 19.69 28.18 -17.47
C GLY A 210 20.78 29.05 -18.09
N VAL A 211 20.79 29.08 -19.42
CA VAL A 211 21.57 29.96 -20.29
C VAL A 211 21.37 31.43 -19.90
N THR A 212 22.46 32.17 -19.62
CA THR A 212 22.54 33.62 -19.93
C THR A 212 23.96 34.02 -20.30
N VAL A 213 24.09 34.65 -21.47
CA VAL A 213 25.25 35.39 -21.95
C VAL A 213 25.28 36.75 -21.24
N ALA A 214 26.40 37.13 -20.64
CA ALA A 214 26.72 38.52 -20.33
C ALA A 214 28.23 38.74 -20.20
N SER A 215 28.74 39.63 -21.03
CA SER A 215 30.11 40.13 -21.08
C SER A 215 30.47 40.96 -19.84
N SER A 216 31.70 40.81 -19.34
CA SER A 216 32.38 41.87 -18.59
C SER A 216 33.90 41.67 -18.60
N GLU A 217 34.58 42.74 -18.97
CA GLU A 217 36.02 42.85 -19.23
C GLU A 217 36.89 43.07 -17.96
N THR A 218 38.20 42.84 -18.13
CA THR A 218 39.37 43.47 -17.46
C THR A 218 39.95 42.83 -16.15
N PRO A 219 41.24 43.09 -15.77
CA PRO A 219 42.39 42.22 -16.10
C PRO A 219 43.40 42.04 -14.92
N LEU A 220 44.62 41.53 -15.24
CA LEU A 220 45.86 41.37 -14.42
C LEU A 220 45.96 40.10 -13.56
N SER A 221 47.13 39.51 -13.26
CA SER A 221 48.50 39.49 -13.78
C SER A 221 49.34 38.82 -12.68
N GLN A 222 49.71 37.55 -12.78
CA GLN A 222 50.85 36.93 -12.06
C GLN A 222 51.04 35.51 -12.60
N LYS A 223 51.95 35.25 -13.55
CA LYS A 223 53.40 35.07 -13.37
C LYS A 223 53.75 34.01 -12.31
N ALA A 224 53.73 32.75 -12.73
CA ALA A 224 54.62 31.72 -12.20
C ALA A 224 55.15 30.90 -13.40
N SER A 225 56.46 30.84 -13.47
CA SER A 225 57.32 30.36 -14.55
C SER A 225 57.29 28.84 -14.73
N LEU A 226 57.11 28.38 -15.98
CA LEU A 226 57.41 27.01 -16.42
C LEU A 226 58.92 26.80 -16.60
N PRO A 227 59.45 25.58 -16.38
CA PRO A 227 60.76 25.18 -16.87
C PRO A 227 60.70 25.00 -18.40
N SER A 228 61.69 25.57 -19.05
CA SER A 228 62.02 25.44 -20.47
C SER A 228 62.20 23.98 -20.90
N TYR A 229 61.30 23.49 -21.74
CA TYR A 229 61.55 22.35 -22.63
C TYR A 229 61.78 22.90 -24.04
N GLU A 230 62.99 22.69 -24.52
CA GLU A 230 63.49 23.03 -25.83
C GLU A 230 62.78 22.13 -26.85
N SER A 231 61.77 22.67 -27.54
CA SER A 231 61.09 21.98 -28.63
C SER A 231 62.02 21.94 -29.83
N SER A 232 62.68 20.79 -29.98
CA SER A 232 63.27 20.39 -31.26
C SER A 232 62.14 20.16 -32.24
N VAL A 233 62.19 20.93 -33.32
CA VAL A 233 61.25 20.86 -34.43
C VAL A 233 61.46 19.52 -35.13
N VAL A 234 60.58 18.57 -34.88
CA VAL A 234 60.33 17.43 -35.77
C VAL A 234 58.88 17.57 -36.22
N SER A 235 58.75 17.87 -37.49
CA SER A 235 57.51 17.98 -38.25
C SER A 235 56.65 16.73 -38.15
N ASP A 236 55.34 16.99 -38.25
CA ASP A 236 54.26 16.09 -38.67
C ASP A 236 54.18 14.74 -37.97
N ASP A 237 53.36 14.70 -36.92
CA ASP A 237 52.10 13.95 -36.98
C ASP A 237 51.26 14.45 -35.80
N ASP A 238 50.47 15.50 -36.04
CA ASP A 238 49.20 15.67 -35.33
C ASP A 238 48.36 14.45 -35.72
N ASP A 239 48.57 13.33 -35.01
CA ASP A 239 47.52 12.34 -34.81
C ASP A 239 46.46 13.00 -33.90
N ASP A 240 45.87 14.10 -34.40
CA ASP A 240 44.48 14.39 -34.14
C ASP A 240 43.79 13.06 -34.40
N ILE A 241 43.33 12.40 -33.33
CA ILE A 241 42.46 11.25 -33.44
C ILE A 241 41.15 11.83 -33.99
N GLU A 242 41.13 12.09 -35.30
CA GLU A 242 39.98 12.49 -36.07
C GLU A 242 39.06 11.27 -35.99
N LEU A 243 38.17 11.28 -34.99
CA LEU A 243 37.07 10.35 -34.88
C LEU A 243 36.46 10.26 -36.28
N THR A 244 36.53 9.07 -36.90
CA THR A 244 35.94 8.86 -38.22
C THR A 244 34.52 9.44 -38.21
N GLN A 245 34.12 10.11 -39.30
CA GLN A 245 32.80 10.75 -39.37
C GLN A 245 31.65 9.80 -38.96
N SER A 246 31.84 8.48 -39.14
CA SER A 246 31.00 7.41 -38.63
C SER A 246 30.98 7.24 -37.09
N GLN A 247 32.12 7.36 -36.40
CA GLN A 247 32.19 7.30 -34.92
C GLN A 247 31.53 8.51 -34.27
N ILE A 248 31.69 9.71 -34.82
CA ILE A 248 31.01 10.92 -34.32
C ILE A 248 29.49 10.75 -34.41
N LEU A 249 29.00 10.28 -35.57
CA LEU A 249 27.58 10.02 -35.78
C LEU A 249 27.05 8.92 -34.83
N GLN A 250 27.88 7.92 -34.52
CA GLN A 250 27.53 6.91 -33.52
C GLN A 250 27.45 7.50 -32.10
N PHE A 251 28.41 8.32 -31.69
CA PHE A 251 28.38 8.98 -30.37
C PHE A 251 27.21 9.95 -30.22
N GLU A 252 26.89 10.71 -31.27
CA GLU A 252 25.71 11.59 -31.28
C GLU A 252 24.41 10.78 -31.12
N ASN A 253 24.31 9.65 -31.82
CA ASN A 253 23.16 8.75 -31.72
C ASN A 253 23.07 8.07 -30.34
N GLU A 254 24.21 7.63 -29.77
CA GLU A 254 24.28 7.05 -28.42
C GLU A 254 23.92 8.07 -27.33
N ASN A 255 24.43 9.29 -27.43
CA ASN A 255 24.06 10.38 -26.52
C ASN A 255 22.57 10.73 -26.63
N ALA A 256 22.03 10.83 -27.86
CA ALA A 256 20.61 11.08 -28.07
C ALA A 256 19.75 9.94 -27.49
N ASN A 257 20.17 8.69 -27.63
CA ASN A 257 19.49 7.54 -27.06
C ASN A 257 19.56 7.53 -25.52
N MET A 258 20.71 7.88 -24.93
CA MET A 258 20.88 7.98 -23.48
C MET A 258 19.99 9.08 -22.89
N LEU A 259 19.95 10.26 -23.50
CA LEU A 259 19.09 11.36 -23.07
C LEU A 259 17.61 10.96 -23.13
N ARG A 260 17.21 10.24 -24.17
CA ARG A 260 15.86 9.72 -24.30
C ARG A 260 15.54 8.70 -23.21
N GLU A 261 16.43 7.76 -22.93
CA GLU A 261 16.26 6.79 -21.84
C GLU A 261 16.18 7.48 -20.46
N VAL A 262 16.99 8.51 -20.22
CA VAL A 262 16.93 9.29 -18.98
C VAL A 262 15.59 10.03 -18.86
N GLN A 263 15.13 10.65 -19.95
CA GLN A 263 13.85 11.34 -19.99
C GLN A 263 12.68 10.38 -19.73
N ASP A 264 12.66 9.23 -20.41
CA ASP A 264 11.62 8.20 -20.25
C ASP A 264 11.62 7.63 -18.82
N ASN A 265 12.80 7.41 -18.24
CA ASN A 265 12.93 6.95 -16.86
C ASN A 265 12.41 8.00 -15.86
N LEU A 266 12.69 9.29 -16.10
CA LEU A 266 12.23 10.37 -15.24
C LEU A 266 10.71 10.52 -15.29
N GLU A 267 10.11 10.44 -16.49
CA GLU A 267 8.65 10.44 -16.65
C GLU A 267 8.01 9.25 -15.93
N SER A 268 8.58 8.05 -16.07
CA SER A 268 8.09 6.86 -15.36
C SER A 268 8.16 7.00 -13.84
N VAL A 269 9.23 7.61 -13.30
CA VAL A 269 9.36 7.85 -11.86
C VAL A 269 8.32 8.86 -11.39
N GLN A 270 8.16 9.99 -12.07
CA GLN A 270 7.15 11.00 -11.73
C GLN A 270 5.73 10.41 -11.76
N GLN A 271 5.42 9.59 -12.76
CA GLN A 271 4.13 8.92 -12.86
C GLN A 271 3.92 7.94 -11.70
N ALA A 272 4.95 7.19 -11.32
CA ALA A 272 4.89 6.26 -10.20
C ALA A 272 4.74 6.98 -8.85
N GLU A 273 5.40 8.13 -8.67
CA GLU A 273 5.23 9.00 -7.50
C GLU A 273 3.82 9.57 -7.38
N ALA A 274 3.23 10.06 -8.48
CA ALA A 274 1.85 10.54 -8.49
C ALA A 274 0.86 9.43 -8.09
N ARG A 275 1.03 8.23 -8.65
CA ARG A 275 0.20 7.06 -8.28
C ARG A 275 0.39 6.65 -6.82
N LEU A 276 1.62 6.75 -6.30
CA LEU A 276 1.92 6.47 -4.90
C LEU A 276 1.24 7.49 -3.97
N MET A 277 1.21 8.77 -4.34
CA MET A 277 0.51 9.81 -3.60
C MET A 277 -0.99 9.51 -3.55
N ASP A 278 -1.60 9.16 -4.68
CA ASP A 278 -3.02 8.82 -4.76
C ASP A 278 -3.41 7.60 -3.90
N ILE A 279 -2.63 6.50 -3.96
CA ILE A 279 -2.92 5.32 -3.12
C ILE A 279 -2.76 5.65 -1.63
N SER A 280 -1.79 6.50 -1.28
CA SER A 280 -1.56 6.90 0.10
C SER A 280 -2.70 7.75 0.65
N ALA A 281 -3.28 8.62 -0.18
CA ALA A 281 -4.46 9.41 0.17
C ALA A 281 -5.67 8.50 0.40
N LEU A 282 -5.94 7.56 -0.52
CA LEU A 282 -7.02 6.58 -0.38
C LEU A 282 -6.83 5.73 0.89
N GLN A 283 -5.61 5.25 1.12
CA GLN A 283 -5.30 4.46 2.31
C GLN A 283 -5.55 5.25 3.60
N MET A 284 -5.12 6.51 3.66
CA MET A 284 -5.31 7.36 4.83
C MET A 284 -6.80 7.61 5.10
N GLU A 285 -7.60 7.82 4.05
CA GLU A 285 -9.06 7.90 4.17
C GLU A 285 -9.65 6.59 4.72
N LEU A 286 -9.28 5.43 4.14
CA LEU A 286 -9.78 4.12 4.60
C LEU A 286 -9.41 3.83 6.07
N VAL A 287 -8.17 4.12 6.47
CA VAL A 287 -7.71 3.90 7.84
C VAL A 287 -8.43 4.84 8.81
N SER A 288 -8.56 6.13 8.47
CA SER A 288 -9.31 7.10 9.27
C SER A 288 -10.77 6.65 9.46
N HIS A 289 -11.39 6.20 8.36
CA HIS A 289 -12.75 5.70 8.37
C HIS A 289 -12.89 4.45 9.25
N LEU A 290 -11.96 3.51 9.14
CA LEU A 290 -11.92 2.28 9.94
C LEU A 290 -11.75 2.58 11.44
N THR A 291 -10.89 3.53 11.81
CA THR A 291 -10.72 3.92 13.23
C THR A 291 -12.02 4.45 13.80
N ARG A 292 -12.69 5.36 13.08
CA ARG A 292 -14.01 5.89 13.50
C ARG A 292 -15.06 4.78 13.57
N GLN A 293 -15.08 3.88 12.59
CA GLN A 293 -16.04 2.80 12.50
C GLN A 293 -15.85 1.74 13.61
N THR A 294 -14.61 1.53 14.07
CA THR A 294 -14.30 0.55 15.12
C THR A 294 -14.98 0.93 16.44
N GLU A 295 -14.85 2.20 16.87
CA GLU A 295 -15.50 2.68 18.09
C GLU A 295 -17.04 2.55 18.03
N LEU A 296 -17.64 2.86 16.87
CA LEU A 296 -19.08 2.74 16.67
C LEU A 296 -19.56 1.28 16.67
N THR A 297 -18.78 0.39 16.06
CA THR A 297 -19.12 -1.03 15.96
C THR A 297 -19.02 -1.72 17.31
N GLU A 298 -18.01 -1.39 18.12
CA GLU A 298 -17.89 -1.90 19.50
C GLU A 298 -19.07 -1.47 20.37
N LYS A 299 -19.43 -0.18 20.34
CA LYS A 299 -20.61 0.31 21.06
C LYS A 299 -21.90 -0.40 20.63
N LEU A 300 -22.12 -0.54 19.33
CA LEU A 300 -23.32 -1.18 18.81
C LEU A 300 -23.38 -2.68 19.17
N TYR A 301 -22.23 -3.33 19.23
CA TYR A 301 -22.11 -4.72 19.65
C TYR A 301 -22.41 -4.90 21.15
N ASP A 302 -21.83 -4.05 22.00
CA ASP A 302 -22.08 -4.06 23.44
C ASP A 302 -23.56 -3.78 23.75
N ASP A 303 -24.14 -2.78 23.07
CA ASP A 303 -25.56 -2.45 23.19
C ASP A 303 -26.45 -3.63 22.78
N ALA A 304 -26.17 -4.28 21.64
CA ALA A 304 -26.93 -5.44 21.19
C ALA A 304 -26.87 -6.61 22.20
N ILE A 305 -25.71 -6.86 22.83
CA ILE A 305 -25.56 -7.88 23.87
C ILE A 305 -26.31 -7.48 25.15
N ALA A 306 -26.21 -6.23 25.58
CA ALA A 306 -26.92 -5.75 26.75
C ALA A 306 -28.45 -5.86 26.54
N THR A 307 -28.94 -5.45 25.37
CA THR A 307 -30.35 -5.54 24.99
C THR A 307 -30.83 -7.00 24.99
N THR A 308 -30.10 -7.94 24.36
CA THR A 308 -30.54 -9.35 24.33
C THR A 308 -30.59 -9.97 25.72
N THR A 309 -29.63 -9.67 26.60
CA THR A 309 -29.62 -10.22 27.96
C THR A 309 -30.72 -9.62 28.83
N MET A 310 -31.05 -8.33 28.64
CA MET A 310 -32.15 -7.68 29.34
C MET A 310 -33.50 -8.25 28.89
N VAL A 311 -33.67 -8.50 27.59
CA VAL A 311 -34.89 -9.09 27.00
C VAL A 311 -35.09 -10.53 27.46
N GLU A 312 -34.03 -11.35 27.49
CA GLU A 312 -34.12 -12.73 27.97
C GLU A 312 -34.58 -12.78 29.44
N LYS A 313 -34.00 -11.92 30.29
CA LYS A 313 -34.40 -11.77 31.69
C LYS A 313 -35.84 -11.27 31.82
N GLY A 314 -36.22 -10.25 31.04
CA GLY A 314 -37.57 -9.69 31.00
C GLY A 314 -38.62 -10.73 30.62
N ASN A 315 -38.37 -11.50 29.57
CA ASN A 315 -39.25 -12.59 29.14
C ASN A 315 -39.43 -13.67 30.21
N ARG A 316 -38.36 -13.99 30.94
CA ARG A 316 -38.44 -14.91 32.09
C ARG A 316 -39.32 -14.35 33.20
N GLU A 317 -39.14 -13.08 33.55
CA GLU A 317 -39.93 -12.40 34.59
C GLU A 317 -41.42 -12.33 34.19
N ILE A 318 -41.75 -12.05 32.93
CA ILE A 318 -43.13 -12.03 32.43
C ILE A 318 -43.78 -13.42 32.54
N LYS A 319 -43.04 -14.47 32.17
CA LYS A 319 -43.53 -15.86 32.28
C LYS A 319 -43.79 -16.24 33.74
N GLU A 320 -42.90 -15.85 34.65
CA GLU A 320 -43.08 -16.04 36.09
C GLU A 320 -44.26 -15.22 36.63
N ALA A 321 -44.39 -13.95 36.25
CA ALA A 321 -45.50 -13.08 36.66
C ALA A 321 -46.85 -13.64 36.20
N LYS A 322 -46.94 -14.16 34.97
CA LYS A 322 -48.15 -14.83 34.45
C LYS A 322 -48.51 -16.07 35.26
N ARG A 323 -47.50 -16.86 35.67
CA ARG A 323 -47.71 -18.02 36.55
C ARG A 323 -48.22 -17.59 37.92
N ARG A 324 -47.57 -16.61 38.57
CA ARG A 324 -48.00 -16.08 39.87
C ARG A 324 -49.41 -15.47 39.82
N ALA A 325 -49.77 -14.80 38.73
CA ALA A 325 -51.11 -14.24 38.53
C ALA A 325 -52.19 -15.34 38.37
N LYS A 326 -51.85 -16.48 37.75
CA LYS A 326 -52.75 -17.64 37.68
C LYS A 326 -52.91 -18.27 39.06
N ASP A 327 -51.80 -18.46 39.78
CA ASP A 327 -51.80 -19.06 41.11
C ASP A 327 -52.59 -18.18 42.12
N SER A 328 -52.45 -16.85 42.05
CA SER A 328 -53.21 -15.93 42.91
C SER A 328 -54.71 -15.98 42.63
N ARG A 329 -55.12 -16.05 41.35
CA ARG A 329 -56.53 -16.21 40.95
C ARG A 329 -57.11 -17.54 41.43
N LEU A 330 -56.34 -18.62 41.35
CA LEU A 330 -56.75 -19.93 41.87
C LEU A 330 -56.93 -19.89 43.39
N PHE A 331 -55.99 -19.29 44.12
CA PHE A 331 -56.08 -19.14 45.56
C PHE A 331 -57.31 -18.32 45.97
N LEU A 332 -57.59 -17.21 45.28
CA LEU A 332 -58.80 -16.40 45.51
C LEU A 332 -60.09 -17.21 45.29
N LEU A 333 -60.15 -18.03 44.23
CA LEU A 333 -61.31 -18.89 43.97
C LEU A 333 -61.51 -19.92 45.09
N VAL A 334 -60.44 -20.60 45.53
CA VAL A 334 -60.50 -21.58 46.62
C VAL A 334 -60.92 -20.91 47.93
N PHE A 335 -60.38 -19.73 48.22
CA PHE A 335 -60.74 -18.95 49.41
C PHE A 335 -62.23 -18.57 49.40
N LEU A 336 -62.74 -18.04 48.29
CA LEU A 336 -64.12 -17.61 48.16
C LEU A 336 -65.09 -18.80 48.28
N LEU A 337 -64.75 -19.93 47.66
CA LEU A 337 -65.54 -21.17 47.75
C LEU A 337 -65.54 -21.71 49.20
N GLY A 338 -64.38 -21.72 49.86
CA GLY A 338 -64.25 -22.16 51.25
C GLY A 338 -65.05 -21.28 52.21
N ALA A 339 -64.95 -19.96 52.08
CA ALA A 339 -65.73 -19.01 52.87
C ALA A 339 -67.24 -19.18 52.65
N SER A 340 -67.67 -19.43 51.41
CA SER A 340 -69.08 -19.72 51.09
C SER A 340 -69.58 -20.98 51.81
N PHE A 341 -68.78 -22.05 51.84
CA PHE A 341 -69.15 -23.27 52.58
C PHE A 341 -69.15 -23.08 54.09
N SER A 342 -68.18 -22.33 54.63
CA SER A 342 -68.15 -21.99 56.07
C SER A 342 -69.41 -21.22 56.50
N LEU A 343 -69.88 -20.26 55.70
CA LEU A 343 -71.12 -19.54 55.96
C LEU A 343 -72.35 -20.45 55.87
N LEU A 344 -72.39 -21.39 54.93
CA LEU A 344 -73.47 -22.38 54.83
C LEU A 344 -73.53 -23.25 56.09
N PHE A 345 -72.38 -23.73 56.56
CA PHE A 345 -72.30 -24.57 57.76
C PHE A 345 -72.71 -23.82 59.02
N LEU A 346 -72.28 -22.56 59.17
CA LEU A 346 -72.67 -21.69 60.28
C LEU A 346 -74.16 -21.32 60.29
N HIS A 347 -74.81 -21.34 59.12
CA HIS A 347 -76.25 -21.12 59.03
C HIS A 347 -77.06 -22.41 59.27
N TYR A 348 -76.50 -23.57 58.90
CA TYR A 348 -77.18 -24.85 59.05
C TYR A 348 -77.19 -25.38 60.50
N TYR A 349 -76.19 -25.00 61.29
CA TYR A 349 -76.03 -25.40 62.69
C TYR A 349 -76.19 -24.19 63.62
#